data_AF-A0A7S0S311-F1
#
_entry.id   AF-A0A7S0S311-F1
#
_cell.length_a   1.000
_cell.length_b   1.000
_cell.length_c   1.000
_cell.angle_alpha   90.00
_cell.angle_beta   90.00
_cell.angle_gamma   90.00
#
_symmetry.space_group_name_H-M   'P 1'
#
loop_
_entity.id
_entity.type
_entity.pdbx_description
1 polymer ?
#
loop_
_entity_poly.entity_id
_entity_poly.type
_entity_poly.pdbx_seq_one_letter_code
_entity_poly.pdbx_strand_id
1 'polypeptide(L)'
;YELGWRKECSLALLTRTILGVPSDKDMAHTKSDWDTEAPLTVGQVKYAALDALATGAAFRRLRLLHASGEPCTNCGRPWSEPRQIPEPPAFTPPPPPRRKKAVEAAAARAAADVAATAGSVQAAAAMSDASGGEQSDAGSGTEGEGAVVQ
;
A
#
# COMPACT_ATOMS: atom_id res chain seq x y z
N TYR A 1 2.56 1.90 6.01
CA TYR A 1 3.56 1.80 7.08
C TYR A 1 3.97 0.35 7.22
N GLU A 2 4.90 -0.11 6.38
CA GLU A 2 5.57 -1.38 6.63
C GLU A 2 6.67 -1.12 7.65
N LEU A 3 6.40 -1.44 8.92
CA LEU A 3 7.47 -1.55 9.90
C LEU A 3 8.38 -2.68 9.40
N GLY A 4 9.57 -2.31 8.94
CA GLY A 4 10.60 -3.20 8.40
C GLY A 4 11.21 -4.17 9.42
N TRP A 5 10.39 -4.78 10.27
CA TRP A 5 10.74 -5.99 11.00
C TRP A 5 10.85 -7.11 9.97
N ARG A 6 12.05 -7.24 9.41
CA ARG A 6 12.36 -8.23 8.39
C ARG A 6 11.98 -9.64 8.89
N LYS A 7 11.60 -10.53 7.97
CA LYS A 7 11.37 -11.98 8.19
C LYS A 7 12.51 -12.67 8.99
N GLU A 8 13.66 -12.00 9.03
CA GLU A 8 14.88 -12.28 9.79
C GLU A 8 14.71 -12.39 11.31
N CYS A 9 13.61 -11.87 11.90
CA CYS A 9 13.35 -11.96 13.35
C CYS A 9 12.05 -12.69 13.70
N SER A 10 11.53 -13.55 12.80
CA SER A 10 10.34 -14.34 13.10
C SER A 10 10.59 -15.34 14.23
N LEU A 11 9.57 -15.62 15.05
CA LEU A 11 9.67 -16.60 16.14
C LEU A 11 10.09 -17.99 15.63
N ALA A 12 9.57 -18.41 14.47
CA ALA A 12 9.95 -19.68 13.84
C ALA A 12 11.44 -19.74 13.45
N LEU A 13 12.00 -18.63 12.95
CA LEU A 13 13.42 -18.55 12.65
C LEU A 13 14.26 -18.52 13.92
N LEU A 14 13.80 -17.83 14.97
CA LEU A 14 14.48 -17.78 16.26
C LEU A 14 14.51 -19.16 16.93
N THR A 15 13.39 -19.89 16.98
CA THR A 15 13.39 -21.24 17.56
C THR A 15 14.30 -22.18 16.78
N ARG A 16 14.33 -22.08 15.45
CA ARG A 16 15.23 -22.90 14.63
C ARG A 16 16.70 -22.55 14.85
N THR A 17 17.06 -21.28 14.89
CA THR A 17 18.46 -20.84 14.98
C THR A 17 19.03 -20.96 16.40
N ILE A 18 18.22 -20.66 17.41
CA ILE A 18 18.68 -20.60 18.81
C ILE A 18 18.44 -21.91 19.55
N LEU A 19 17.30 -22.56 19.31
CA LEU A 19 16.94 -23.82 19.98
C LEU A 19 17.27 -25.05 19.13
N GLY A 20 17.50 -24.90 17.83
CA GLY A 20 17.71 -26.02 16.91
C GLY A 20 16.44 -26.81 16.61
N VAL A 21 15.27 -26.31 16.98
CA VAL A 21 13.99 -27.01 16.84
C VAL A 21 13.07 -26.29 15.86
N PRO A 22 12.47 -26.98 14.88
CA PRO A 22 11.47 -26.38 14.00
C PRO A 22 10.23 -25.99 14.80
N SER A 23 9.58 -24.89 14.40
CA SER A 23 8.30 -24.48 14.98
C SER A 23 7.18 -25.20 14.25
N ASP A 24 6.85 -26.43 14.68
CA ASP A 24 5.76 -27.24 14.12
C ASP A 24 4.38 -26.77 14.61
N LYS A 25 4.07 -25.50 14.35
CA LYS A 25 2.80 -24.89 14.72
C LYS A 25 1.81 -25.04 13.58
N ASP A 26 0.60 -25.48 13.92
CA ASP A 26 -0.49 -25.53 12.96
C ASP A 26 -0.95 -24.10 12.62
N MET A 27 -0.82 -23.73 11.34
CA MET A 27 -1.21 -22.41 10.84
C MET A 27 -2.72 -22.23 10.72
N ALA A 28 -3.51 -23.29 10.85
CA ALA A 28 -4.97 -23.21 10.89
C ALA A 28 -5.47 -22.31 12.03
N HIS A 29 -4.74 -22.24 13.15
CA HIS A 29 -5.13 -21.45 14.32
C HIS A 29 -4.56 -20.01 14.31
N THR A 30 -3.62 -19.69 13.43
CA THR A 30 -3.04 -18.34 13.36
C THR A 30 -4.08 -17.26 13.04
N LYS A 31 -5.10 -17.61 12.25
CA LYS A 31 -6.16 -16.70 11.79
C LYS A 31 -7.56 -17.18 12.20
N SER A 32 -7.65 -18.08 13.17
CA SER A 32 -8.95 -18.48 13.73
C SER A 32 -9.58 -17.33 14.51
N ASP A 33 -10.88 -17.43 14.79
CA ASP A 33 -11.56 -16.45 15.62
C ASP A 33 -11.12 -16.58 17.09
N TRP A 34 -10.41 -15.56 17.59
CA TRP A 34 -9.85 -15.51 18.95
C TRP A 34 -10.70 -14.68 19.91
N ASP A 35 -11.68 -13.93 19.39
CA ASP A 35 -12.49 -12.98 20.15
C ASP A 35 -13.96 -13.42 20.23
N THR A 36 -14.17 -14.74 20.22
CA THR A 36 -15.49 -15.33 20.36
C THR A 36 -15.97 -15.26 21.80
N GLU A 37 -17.27 -15.01 22.02
CA GLU A 37 -17.89 -15.22 23.33
C GLU A 37 -17.86 -16.71 23.77
N ALA A 38 -17.65 -17.62 22.83
CA ALA A 38 -17.47 -19.04 23.09
C ALA A 38 -16.08 -19.36 23.66
N PRO A 39 -15.94 -20.44 24.47
CA PRO A 39 -14.64 -20.89 24.95
C PRO A 39 -13.68 -21.26 23.81
N LEU A 40 -12.39 -20.96 24.00
CA LEU A 40 -11.34 -21.31 23.04
C LEU A 40 -11.26 -22.83 22.84
N THR A 41 -11.04 -23.23 21.59
CA THR A 41 -10.82 -24.64 21.26
C THR A 41 -9.49 -25.14 21.83
N VAL A 42 -9.38 -26.45 22.07
CA VAL A 42 -8.12 -27.09 22.52
C VAL A 42 -6.96 -26.79 21.56
N GLY A 43 -7.23 -26.72 20.25
CA GLY A 43 -6.23 -26.38 19.24
C GLY A 43 -5.68 -24.96 19.40
N GLN A 44 -6.55 -23.97 19.65
CA GLN A 44 -6.16 -22.59 19.93
C GLN A 44 -5.35 -22.48 21.23
N VAL A 45 -5.80 -23.12 22.31
CA VAL A 45 -5.05 -23.13 23.58
C VAL A 45 -3.66 -23.73 23.39
N LYS A 46 -3.56 -24.86 22.68
CA LYS A 46 -2.28 -25.52 22.37
C LYS A 46 -1.38 -24.62 21.51
N TYR A 47 -1.94 -23.96 20.50
CA TYR A 47 -1.22 -23.03 19.64
C TYR A 47 -0.63 -21.87 20.45
N ALA A 48 -1.45 -21.19 21.27
CA ALA A 48 -1.01 -20.08 22.10
C ALA A 48 0.02 -20.50 23.15
N ALA A 49 -0.17 -21.67 23.77
CA ALA A 49 0.79 -22.23 24.71
C ALA A 49 2.15 -22.52 24.05
N LEU A 50 2.16 -23.04 22.82
CA LEU A 50 3.39 -23.28 22.06
C LEU A 50 4.12 -21.98 21.72
N ASP A 51 3.41 -20.90 21.40
CA ASP A 51 4.00 -19.57 21.20
C ASP A 51 4.68 -19.05 22.47
N ALA A 52 4.00 -19.13 23.61
CA ALA A 52 4.53 -18.68 24.90
C ALA A 52 5.75 -19.51 25.33
N LEU A 53 5.67 -20.84 25.22
CA LEU A 53 6.77 -21.75 25.56
C LEU A 53 7.99 -21.54 24.65
N ALA A 54 7.77 -21.44 23.34
CA ALA A 54 8.83 -21.18 22.37
C ALA A 54 9.55 -19.86 22.66
N THR A 55 8.78 -18.80 22.93
CA THR A 55 9.31 -17.47 23.25
C THR A 55 10.13 -17.50 24.55
N GLY A 56 9.59 -18.12 25.61
CA GLY A 56 10.29 -18.24 26.89
C GLY A 56 11.57 -19.06 26.78
N ALA A 57 11.55 -20.16 26.03
CA ALA A 57 12.74 -20.98 25.78
C ALA A 57 13.80 -20.22 24.99
N ALA A 58 13.40 -19.55 23.90
CA ALA A 58 14.30 -18.74 23.08
C ALA A 58 14.94 -17.61 23.91
N PHE A 59 14.16 -16.91 24.72
CA PHE A 59 14.66 -15.85 25.60
C PHE A 59 15.67 -16.37 26.63
N ARG A 60 15.37 -17.48 27.32
CA ARG A 60 16.30 -18.08 28.28
C ARG A 60 17.61 -18.49 27.61
N ARG A 61 17.54 -19.12 26.43
CA ARG A 61 18.73 -19.51 25.68
C ARG A 61 19.53 -18.30 25.23
N LEU A 62 18.88 -17.25 24.72
CA LEU A 62 19.53 -15.99 24.38
C LEU A 62 20.25 -15.36 25.57
N ARG A 63 19.65 -15.36 26.76
CA ARG A 63 20.31 -14.86 27.97
C ARG A 63 21.56 -15.66 28.33
N LEU A 64 21.52 -16.99 28.18
CA LEU A 64 22.68 -17.84 28.42
C LEU A 64 23.79 -17.59 27.40
N LEU A 65 23.43 -17.47 26.12
CA LEU A 65 24.37 -17.15 25.04
C LEU A 65 25.01 -15.76 25.21
N HIS A 66 24.21 -14.79 25.64
CA HIS A 66 24.69 -13.44 25.95
C HIS A 66 25.65 -13.45 27.15
N ALA A 67 25.40 -14.29 28.16
CA ALA A 67 26.25 -14.40 29.35
C ALA A 67 27.53 -15.23 29.09
N SER A 68 27.49 -16.22 28.20
CA SER A 68 28.64 -17.08 27.89
C SER A 68 29.69 -16.39 27.01
N GLY A 69 29.32 -15.35 26.28
CA GLY A 69 30.20 -14.70 25.29
C GLY A 69 30.44 -15.55 24.05
N GLU A 70 29.70 -16.65 23.87
CA GLU A 70 29.81 -17.46 22.66
C GLU A 70 29.45 -16.63 21.43
N PRO A 71 30.13 -16.83 20.28
CA PRO A 71 29.77 -16.15 19.05
C PRO A 71 28.46 -16.73 18.47
N CYS A 72 27.70 -15.89 17.80
CA CYS A 72 26.55 -16.31 17.01
C CYS A 72 26.99 -17.24 15.88
N THR A 73 26.34 -18.40 15.76
CA THR A 73 26.66 -19.41 14.74
C THR A 73 26.41 -18.92 13.31
N ASN A 74 25.60 -17.89 13.12
CA ASN A 74 25.26 -17.35 11.80
C ASN A 74 26.20 -16.23 11.33
N CYS A 75 26.64 -15.35 12.24
CA CYS A 75 27.44 -14.17 11.87
C CYS A 75 28.80 -14.06 12.58
N GLY A 76 29.12 -15.00 13.47
CA GLY A 76 30.40 -15.04 14.19
C GLY A 76 30.58 -13.96 15.27
N ARG A 77 29.64 -13.03 15.42
CA ARG A 77 29.71 -11.95 16.42
C ARG A 77 29.20 -12.39 17.79
N PRO A 78 29.78 -11.90 18.89
CA PRO A 78 29.28 -12.21 20.23
C PRO A 78 27.86 -11.67 20.42
N TRP A 79 27.02 -12.44 21.11
CA TRP A 79 25.62 -12.04 21.38
C TRP A 79 25.49 -10.80 22.26
N SER A 80 26.56 -10.45 22.98
CA SER A 80 26.64 -9.25 23.81
C SER A 80 27.04 -7.98 23.04
N GLU A 81 27.47 -8.10 21.79
CA GLU A 81 27.83 -6.94 20.97
C GLU A 81 26.54 -6.19 20.56
N PRO A 82 26.40 -4.90 20.91
CA PRO A 82 25.26 -4.11 20.47
C PRO A 82 25.22 -4.09 18.94
N ARG A 83 24.10 -4.56 18.36
CA ARG A 83 23.91 -4.43 16.92
C ARG A 83 23.85 -2.96 16.56
N GLN A 84 24.74 -2.50 15.69
CA GLN A 84 24.56 -1.22 15.02
C GLN A 84 23.31 -1.32 14.15
N ILE A 85 22.20 -0.78 14.65
CA ILE A 85 21.00 -0.57 13.84
C ILE A 85 21.35 0.61 12.94
N PRO A 86 21.35 0.45 11.61
CA PRO A 86 21.54 1.59 10.71
C PRO A 86 20.50 2.64 11.07
N GLU A 87 20.96 3.86 11.33
CA GLU A 87 20.05 4.98 11.58
C GLU A 87 19.04 5.04 10.43
N PRO A 88 17.73 5.12 10.71
CA PRO A 88 16.76 5.28 9.63
C PRO A 88 17.15 6.54 8.84
N PRO A 89 17.04 6.51 7.50
CA PRO A 89 17.31 7.71 6.71
C PRO A 89 16.45 8.84 7.27
N ALA A 90 17.08 9.99 7.51
CA ALA A 90 16.39 11.18 7.99
C ALA A 90 15.13 11.38 7.13
N PHE A 91 13.97 11.55 7.79
CA PHE A 91 12.73 11.86 7.11
C PHE A 91 12.92 13.16 6.33
N THR A 92 13.17 13.06 5.04
CA THR A 92 13.15 14.21 4.15
C THR A 92 11.68 14.43 3.81
N PRO A 93 11.05 15.53 4.27
CA PRO A 93 9.71 15.84 3.83
C PRO A 93 9.73 15.94 2.30
N PRO A 94 8.70 15.40 1.61
CA PRO A 94 8.65 15.50 0.16
C PRO A 94 8.72 16.97 -0.25
N PRO A 95 9.46 17.31 -1.31
CA PRO A 95 9.54 18.69 -1.78
C PRO A 95 8.11 19.21 -2.03
N PRO A 96 7.80 20.47 -1.65
CA PRO A 96 6.47 21.02 -1.85
C PRO A 96 6.10 20.90 -3.34
N PRO A 97 4.87 20.48 -3.66
CA PRO A 97 4.47 20.29 -5.04
C PRO A 97 4.66 21.61 -5.79
N ARG A 98 5.32 21.55 -6.96
CA ARG A 98 5.61 22.69 -7.86
C ARG A 98 4.33 23.29 -8.51
N ARG A 99 3.20 23.30 -7.78
CA ARG A 99 1.89 23.74 -8.28
C ARG A 99 1.85 25.22 -8.67
N LYS A 100 2.73 26.06 -8.14
CA LYS A 100 2.72 27.49 -8.48
C LYS A 100 3.19 27.79 -9.91
N LYS A 101 4.19 27.08 -10.44
CA LYS A 101 4.70 27.34 -11.81
C LYS A 101 3.84 26.72 -12.92
N ALA A 102 3.12 25.63 -12.64
CA ALA A 102 2.27 25.00 -13.64
C ALA A 102 0.99 25.80 -13.94
N VAL A 103 0.42 26.46 -12.92
CA VAL A 103 -0.79 27.29 -13.09
C VAL A 103 -0.47 28.58 -13.84
N GLU A 104 0.67 29.23 -13.59
CA GLU A 104 1.11 30.40 -14.38
C GLU A 104 1.37 30.06 -15.84
N ALA A 105 2.02 28.92 -16.13
CA ALA A 105 2.27 28.49 -17.51
C ALA A 105 0.98 28.12 -18.26
N ALA A 106 -0.01 27.54 -17.56
CA ALA A 106 -1.33 27.23 -18.13
C ALA A 106 -2.16 28.50 -18.39
N ALA A 107 -2.13 29.48 -17.47
CA ALA A 107 -2.81 30.75 -17.63
C ALA A 107 -2.23 31.57 -18.81
N ALA A 108 -0.90 31.57 -18.98
CA ALA A 108 -0.25 32.23 -20.12
C ALA A 108 -0.63 31.58 -21.47
N ARG A 109 -0.76 30.25 -21.52
CA ARG A 109 -1.22 29.54 -22.74
C ARG A 109 -2.70 29.81 -23.04
N ALA A 110 -3.57 29.78 -22.04
CA ALA A 110 -4.98 30.10 -22.21
C ALA A 110 -5.19 31.54 -22.72
N ALA A 111 -4.40 32.50 -22.25
CA ALA A 111 -4.45 33.88 -22.74
C ALA A 111 -4.03 33.99 -24.22
N ALA A 112 -3.03 33.21 -24.65
CA ALA A 112 -2.60 33.17 -26.05
C ALA A 112 -3.65 32.51 -26.96
N ASP A 113 -4.30 31.43 -26.50
CA ASP A 113 -5.34 30.73 -27.26
C ASP A 113 -6.60 31.59 -27.44
N VAL A 114 -6.99 32.38 -26.43
CA VAL A 114 -8.09 33.35 -26.52
C VAL A 114 -7.77 34.48 -27.50
N ALA A 115 -6.52 34.97 -27.52
CA ALA A 115 -6.10 35.98 -28.50
C ALA A 115 -6.09 35.43 -29.94
N ALA A 116 -5.66 34.18 -30.15
CA ALA A 116 -5.66 33.54 -31.45
C ALA A 116 -7.08 33.25 -31.97
N THR A 117 -8.01 32.84 -31.10
CA THR A 117 -9.42 32.65 -31.46
C THR A 117 -10.12 33.97 -31.75
N ALA A 118 -9.84 35.04 -31.01
CA ALA A 118 -10.38 36.38 -31.32
C ALA A 118 -9.98 36.87 -32.72
N GLY A 119 -8.72 36.65 -33.14
CA GLY A 119 -8.26 36.96 -34.50
C GLY A 119 -8.92 36.12 -35.59
N SER A 120 -9.21 34.84 -35.30
CA SER A 120 -9.92 33.93 -36.21
C SER A 120 -11.39 34.31 -36.41
N VAL A 121 -12.08 34.77 -35.37
CA VAL A 121 -13.49 35.15 -35.45
C VAL A 121 -13.68 36.47 -36.23
N GLN A 122 -12.73 37.42 -36.12
CA GLN A 122 -12.73 38.63 -36.95
C GLN A 122 -12.45 38.34 -38.43
N ALA A 123 -11.64 37.32 -38.75
CA ALA A 123 -11.41 36.90 -40.12
C ALA A 123 -12.62 36.17 -40.74
N ALA A 124 -13.33 35.35 -39.95
CA ALA A 124 -14.53 34.64 -40.41
C ALA A 124 -15.75 35.56 -40.60
N ALA A 125 -15.92 36.56 -39.74
CA ALA A 125 -17.02 37.54 -39.87
C ALA A 125 -16.93 38.37 -41.16
N ALA A 126 -15.75 38.54 -41.75
CA ALA A 126 -15.58 39.21 -43.04
C ALA A 126 -16.01 38.36 -44.26
N MET A 127 -16.27 37.04 -44.08
CA MET A 127 -16.53 36.11 -45.18
C MET A 127 -17.97 35.60 -45.25
N SER A 128 -18.81 35.86 -44.24
CA SER A 128 -20.18 35.33 -44.16
C SER A 128 -21.29 36.24 -44.71
N ASP A 129 -20.96 37.37 -45.35
CA ASP A 129 -21.94 38.23 -46.05
C ASP A 129 -22.28 37.75 -47.48
N ALA A 130 -21.86 36.54 -47.87
CA ALA A 130 -22.19 35.96 -49.17
C ALA A 130 -22.86 34.58 -49.03
N SER A 131 -24.08 34.49 -49.57
CA SER A 131 -24.90 33.27 -49.77
C SER A 131 -25.74 32.77 -48.59
N GLY A 132 -26.97 33.30 -48.50
CA GLY A 132 -28.12 32.61 -47.93
C GLY A 132 -29.10 32.21 -49.05
N GLY A 133 -29.48 30.93 -49.10
CA GLY A 133 -30.47 30.39 -50.02
C GLY A 133 -30.97 29.02 -49.54
N GLU A 134 -32.25 28.99 -49.19
CA GLU A 134 -33.07 27.94 -48.56
C GLU A 134 -32.94 26.51 -49.13
N GLN A 135 -33.08 25.50 -48.26
CA GLN A 135 -34.18 24.51 -48.39
C GLN A 135 -34.37 23.64 -47.13
N SER A 136 -35.63 23.61 -46.69
CA SER A 136 -36.24 22.72 -45.69
C SER A 136 -36.81 21.45 -46.34
N ASP A 137 -36.79 20.31 -45.64
CA ASP A 137 -38.00 19.47 -45.48
C ASP A 137 -37.84 18.38 -44.40
N ALA A 138 -39.00 17.98 -43.88
CA ALA A 138 -39.38 16.98 -42.88
C ALA A 138 -38.77 15.58 -43.12
N GLY A 139 -38.69 14.63 -42.18
CA GLY A 139 -39.50 14.30 -41.01
C GLY A 139 -39.87 12.80 -41.11
N SER A 140 -39.76 12.02 -40.03
CA SER A 140 -40.44 10.73 -39.87
C SER A 140 -40.29 10.23 -38.43
N GLY A 141 -41.41 9.99 -37.76
CA GLY A 141 -41.50 9.27 -36.49
C GLY A 141 -41.91 7.80 -36.70
N THR A 142 -41.88 7.05 -35.58
CA THR A 142 -42.78 5.96 -35.11
C THR A 142 -42.09 5.36 -33.87
N GLU A 143 -42.62 5.51 -32.65
CA GLU A 143 -43.67 4.73 -31.96
C GLU A 143 -43.32 3.25 -31.68
N GLY A 144 -43.47 2.83 -30.42
CA GLY A 144 -43.31 1.44 -29.98
C GLY A 144 -43.32 1.25 -28.46
N GLU A 145 -44.52 1.25 -27.89
CA GLU A 145 -44.90 1.11 -26.47
C GLU A 145 -45.17 -0.36 -26.06
N GLY A 146 -45.12 -0.68 -24.76
CA GLY A 146 -45.82 -1.83 -24.13
C GLY A 146 -44.91 -2.90 -23.48
N ALA A 147 -44.79 -2.97 -22.14
CA ALA A 147 -45.67 -3.63 -21.14
C ALA A 147 -45.32 -5.12 -20.93
N VAL A 148 -44.65 -5.51 -19.82
CA VAL A 148 -45.22 -5.97 -18.52
C VAL A 148 -46.30 -7.04 -18.67
N VAL A 149 -46.03 -8.28 -18.21
CA VAL A 149 -46.90 -9.13 -17.36
C VAL A 149 -46.07 -10.28 -16.74
N GLN A 150 -46.16 -10.37 -15.41
CA GLN A 150 -45.97 -11.48 -14.44
C GLN A 150 -44.76 -12.40 -14.48
#